data_AF-A0A8C3AFQ5-F1
#
_entry.id   AF-A0A8C3AFQ5-F1
#
_cell.length_a   1.000
_cell.length_b   1.000
_cell.length_c   1.000
_cell.angle_alpha   90.00
_cell.angle_beta   90.00
_cell.angle_gamma   90.00
#
_symmetry.space_group_name_H-M   'P 1'
#
loop_
_entity.id
_entity.type
_entity.pdbx_description
1 polymer ?
#
loop_
_entity_poly.entity_id
_entity_poly.type
_entity_poly.pdbx_seq_one_letter_code
_entity_poly.pdbx_strand_id
1 'polypeptide(L)'
;HTNTHTHARARTHTNTHKHKHTGAWHRPGHTCTPSTFCQHAGLSEGDDVLARWSDGLLYLGNVKRVDGVKQCCLVRFEDNSEFWVLRKDIHSCKWNFSLSPFSYHPECHTPAIEPEADSDSWICRQCVFAVATKRGGGLKRGRFARLMQFMKLRLPYQLSSLDWDPQHLTNQQQCYCYCAGPGE
;
A
#
# COMPACT_ATOMS: atom_id res chain seq x y z
N HIS A 1 20.31 25.21 -36.49
CA HIS A 1 19.13 24.69 -35.76
C HIS A 1 19.57 23.59 -34.82
N THR A 2 19.45 23.87 -33.52
CA THR A 2 19.70 22.96 -32.40
C THR A 2 18.56 21.98 -32.23
N ASN A 3 18.86 20.70 -32.00
CA ASN A 3 17.94 19.83 -31.25
C ASN A 3 18.72 18.71 -30.54
N THR A 4 19.04 18.95 -29.28
CA THR A 4 19.56 17.97 -28.32
C THR A 4 18.38 17.38 -27.55
N HIS A 5 18.01 16.13 -27.83
CA HIS A 5 17.09 15.37 -26.98
C HIS A 5 17.84 14.79 -25.79
N THR A 6 17.81 15.49 -24.66
CA THR A 6 18.22 14.97 -23.35
C THR A 6 17.02 14.36 -22.65
N HIS A 7 16.91 13.02 -22.65
CA HIS A 7 15.99 12.31 -21.77
C HIS A 7 16.41 12.55 -20.32
N ALA A 8 15.55 13.23 -19.57
CA ALA A 8 15.73 13.50 -18.15
C ALA A 8 15.64 12.19 -17.35
N ARG A 9 16.80 11.58 -17.12
CA ARG A 9 17.01 10.49 -16.17
C ARG A 9 16.62 11.01 -14.79
N ALA A 10 15.51 10.52 -14.23
CA ALA A 10 15.16 10.74 -12.84
C ALA A 10 16.28 10.11 -11.98
N ARG A 11 17.26 10.92 -11.59
CA ARG A 11 18.29 10.53 -10.62
C ARG A 11 17.62 10.45 -9.27
N THR A 12 17.25 9.25 -8.85
CA THR A 12 16.98 8.91 -7.47
C THR A 12 18.29 9.06 -6.70
N HIS A 13 18.49 10.22 -6.05
CA HIS A 13 19.47 10.33 -4.98
C HIS A 13 18.92 9.54 -3.79
N THR A 14 19.29 8.27 -3.70
CA THR A 14 19.11 7.46 -2.49
C THR A 14 20.12 7.94 -1.46
N ASN A 15 19.71 8.87 -0.59
CA ASN A 15 20.47 9.15 0.62
C ASN A 15 20.13 8.06 1.64
N THR A 16 21.06 7.14 1.81
CA THR A 16 20.98 6.02 2.74
C THR A 16 21.05 6.53 4.18
N HIS A 17 19.91 6.64 4.86
CA HIS A 17 19.88 6.56 6.31
C HIS A 17 18.78 5.59 6.75
N LYS A 18 19.23 4.49 7.38
CA LYS A 18 18.38 3.54 8.10
C LYS A 18 17.73 4.27 9.29
N HIS A 19 16.58 4.89 9.09
CA HIS A 19 15.84 5.52 10.18
C HIS A 19 14.95 4.50 10.90
N LYS A 20 15.10 4.44 12.22
CA LYS A 20 14.32 3.58 13.11
C LYS A 20 12.95 4.23 13.33
N HIS A 21 11.95 3.85 12.54
CA HIS A 21 10.58 4.26 12.81
C HIS A 21 10.04 3.52 14.05
N THR A 22 9.51 4.27 15.01
CA THR A 22 8.92 3.78 16.26
C THR A 22 7.46 4.24 16.31
N GLY A 23 6.52 3.38 15.94
CA GLY A 23 5.09 3.69 16.09
C GLY A 23 4.18 2.88 15.18
N ALA A 24 3.89 1.62 15.53
CA ALA A 24 2.79 0.87 14.91
C ALA A 24 1.49 1.19 15.67
N TRP A 25 0.56 1.90 15.02
CA TRP A 25 -0.69 2.36 15.63
C TRP A 25 -1.68 1.21 15.94
N HIS A 26 -2.39 1.31 17.08
CA HIS A 26 -3.54 0.49 17.49
C HIS A 26 -4.56 1.37 18.24
N ARG A 27 -5.84 1.44 17.81
CA ARG A 27 -7.00 1.80 18.67
C ARG A 27 -8.37 1.39 18.06
N PRO A 28 -9.46 1.31 18.88
CA PRO A 28 -10.69 0.58 18.57
C PRO A 28 -11.94 1.45 18.32
N GLY A 29 -12.90 0.86 17.59
CA GLY A 29 -14.34 1.06 17.77
C GLY A 29 -15.03 2.09 16.87
N HIS A 30 -16.16 1.65 16.30
CA HIS A 30 -17.29 2.43 15.79
C HIS A 30 -17.40 2.64 14.26
N THR A 31 -18.67 2.60 13.85
CA THR A 31 -19.30 2.18 12.58
C THR A 31 -19.50 3.33 11.59
N CYS A 32 -19.45 3.07 10.27
CA CYS A 32 -20.04 3.97 9.27
C CYS A 32 -20.38 3.29 7.93
N THR A 33 -21.40 3.86 7.29
CA THR A 33 -22.22 3.40 6.14
C THR A 33 -21.64 3.74 4.76
N PRO A 34 -22.18 3.13 3.67
CA PRO A 34 -21.44 2.94 2.41
C PRO A 34 -21.87 3.91 1.31
N SER A 35 -20.91 4.30 0.47
CA SER A 35 -21.18 4.55 -0.96
C SER A 35 -19.89 4.83 -1.72
N THR A 36 -19.59 3.90 -2.62
CA THR A 36 -18.96 4.09 -3.94
C THR A 36 -17.47 4.48 -4.00
N PHE A 37 -16.68 3.68 -4.74
CA PHE A 37 -15.32 4.00 -5.22
C PHE A 37 -14.14 3.92 -4.23
N CYS A 38 -13.86 2.73 -3.69
CA CYS A 38 -12.59 2.49 -2.97
C CYS A 38 -11.32 2.39 -3.87
N GLN A 39 -11.39 2.74 -5.16
CA GLN A 39 -10.20 2.87 -6.02
C GLN A 39 -9.90 4.30 -6.50
N HIS A 40 -10.76 5.29 -6.22
CA HIS A 40 -10.48 6.67 -6.62
C HIS A 40 -11.03 7.70 -5.63
N ALA A 41 -10.91 7.44 -4.32
CA ALA A 41 -11.02 8.54 -3.37
C ALA A 41 -9.93 9.58 -3.70
N GLY A 42 -10.35 10.80 -4.02
CA GLY A 42 -9.46 11.92 -4.30
C GLY A 42 -8.60 12.17 -3.07
N LEU A 43 -7.33 11.76 -3.12
CA LEU A 43 -6.35 12.22 -2.16
C LEU A 43 -6.21 13.71 -2.35
N SER A 44 -6.35 14.46 -1.27
CA SER A 44 -6.20 15.90 -1.25
C SER A 44 -5.02 16.30 -0.37
N GLU A 45 -4.47 17.48 -0.63
CA GLU A 45 -3.50 18.07 0.29
C GLU A 45 -4.12 18.24 1.68
N GLY A 46 -3.36 17.89 2.71
CA GLY A 46 -3.81 17.86 4.10
C GLY A 46 -4.42 16.54 4.56
N ASP A 47 -4.69 15.58 3.68
CA ASP A 47 -5.20 14.27 4.08
C ASP A 47 -4.16 13.46 4.87
N ASP A 48 -4.58 12.86 5.99
CA ASP A 48 -3.80 11.87 6.71
C ASP A 48 -3.92 10.50 6.03
N VAL A 49 -2.79 9.83 5.87
CA VAL A 49 -2.66 8.59 5.09
C VAL A 49 -1.70 7.61 5.75
N LEU A 50 -1.88 6.33 5.42
CA LEU A 50 -0.93 5.26 5.68
C LEU A 50 -0.18 4.92 4.39
N ALA A 51 1.11 5.25 4.35
CA ALA A 51 1.98 4.97 3.20
C ALA A 51 2.77 3.67 3.43
N ARG A 52 2.78 2.79 2.42
CA ARG A 52 3.59 1.57 2.44
C ARG A 52 5.02 1.87 2.01
N TRP A 53 5.98 1.45 2.82
CA TRP A 53 7.41 1.63 2.56
C TRP A 53 8.06 0.39 1.94
N SER A 54 9.35 0.49 1.58
CA SER A 54 10.14 -0.59 0.96
C SER A 54 10.32 -1.81 1.86
N ASP A 55 10.12 -1.67 3.18
CA ASP A 55 10.12 -2.78 4.14
C ASP A 55 8.76 -3.51 4.23
N GLY A 56 7.76 -3.05 3.46
CA GLY A 56 6.40 -3.58 3.42
C GLY A 56 5.50 -3.12 4.56
N LEU A 57 5.98 -2.28 5.48
CA LEU A 57 5.22 -1.73 6.60
C LEU A 57 4.47 -0.46 6.19
N LEU A 58 3.46 -0.10 6.98
CA LEU A 58 2.67 1.12 6.81
C LEU A 58 3.10 2.17 7.83
N TYR A 59 3.28 3.40 7.35
CA TYR A 59 3.69 4.55 8.14
C TYR A 59 2.65 5.66 8.01
N LEU A 60 2.33 6.31 9.12
CA LEU A 60 1.45 7.46 9.14
C LEU A 60 2.16 8.67 8.53
N GLY A 61 1.43 9.39 7.68
CA GLY A 61 1.90 10.64 7.13
C GLY A 61 0.75 11.54 6.67
N ASN A 62 1.11 12.76 6.29
CA ASN A 62 0.20 13.78 5.83
C ASN A 62 0.55 14.18 4.40
N VAL A 63 -0.44 14.21 3.50
CA VAL A 63 -0.25 14.57 2.10
C VAL A 63 0.03 16.06 1.99
N LYS A 64 1.19 16.42 1.44
CA LYS A 64 1.60 17.81 1.17
C LYS A 64 1.33 18.24 -0.25
N ARG A 65 1.45 17.34 -1.22
CA ARG A 65 1.20 17.61 -2.65
C ARG A 65 0.67 16.38 -3.35
N VAL A 66 -0.15 16.57 -4.37
CA VAL A 66 -0.70 15.49 -5.20
C VAL A 66 -0.28 15.71 -6.66
N ASP A 67 0.39 14.73 -7.25
CA ASP A 67 0.71 14.70 -8.68
C ASP A 67 -0.20 13.67 -9.38
N GLY A 68 -1.25 14.18 -10.03
CA GLY A 68 -2.20 13.35 -10.77
C GLY A 68 -1.63 12.77 -12.08
N VAL A 69 -0.53 13.33 -12.60
CA VAL A 69 0.09 12.83 -13.84
C VAL A 69 0.99 11.64 -13.51
N LYS A 70 1.84 11.78 -12.49
CA LYS A 70 2.74 10.71 -12.05
C LYS A 70 2.10 9.70 -11.11
N GLN A 71 0.83 9.93 -10.73
CA GLN A 71 0.10 9.09 -9.78
C GLN A 71 0.88 8.90 -8.47
N CYS A 72 1.40 9.99 -7.91
CA CYS A 72 2.14 9.99 -6.65
C CYS A 72 1.78 11.21 -5.79
N CYS A 73 2.09 11.14 -4.51
CA CYS A 73 1.88 12.24 -3.57
C CYS A 73 3.14 12.47 -2.76
N LEU A 74 3.44 13.74 -2.46
CA LEU A 74 4.46 14.09 -1.49
C LEU A 74 3.86 13.91 -0.10
N VAL A 75 4.40 12.98 0.69
CA VAL A 75 3.91 12.66 2.03
C VAL A 75 4.95 13.08 3.05
N ARG A 76 4.52 13.83 4.08
CA ARG A 76 5.34 14.14 5.26
C ARG A 76 5.04 13.14 6.37
N PHE A 77 6.07 12.49 6.90
CA PHE A 77 5.95 11.49 7.96
C PHE A 77 6.10 12.12 9.37
N GLU A 78 5.86 11.33 10.41
CA GLU A 78 5.95 11.75 11.82
C GLU A 78 7.33 12.29 12.23
N ASP A 79 8.40 11.84 11.56
CA ASP A 79 9.77 12.31 11.79
C ASP A 79 10.14 13.57 10.97
N ASN A 80 9.14 14.20 10.33
CA ASN A 80 9.27 15.32 9.40
C ASN A 80 10.00 15.01 8.08
N SER A 81 10.34 13.75 7.81
CA SER A 81 10.85 13.38 6.49
C SER A 81 9.74 13.53 5.42
N GLU A 82 10.14 13.83 4.19
CA GLU A 82 9.23 13.98 3.06
C GLU A 82 9.67 13.12 1.88
N PHE A 83 8.76 12.29 1.39
CA PHE A 83 9.02 11.44 0.23
C PHE A 83 7.84 11.40 -0.73
N TRP A 84 8.16 11.25 -2.01
CA TRP A 84 7.16 10.94 -3.03
C TRP A 84 6.78 9.47 -2.92
N VAL A 85 5.50 9.22 -2.66
CA VAL A 85 4.92 7.88 -2.52
C VAL A 85 3.95 7.66 -3.66
N LEU A 86 4.03 6.51 -4.33
CA LEU A 86 3.09 6.14 -5.39
C LEU A 86 1.68 5.98 -4.81
N ARG A 87 0.67 6.43 -5.56
CA ARG A 87 -0.73 6.38 -5.13
C ARG A 87 -1.20 4.96 -4.79
N LYS A 88 -0.67 3.95 -5.48
CA LYS A 88 -0.94 2.52 -5.19
C LYS A 88 -0.49 2.09 -3.79
N ASP A 89 0.45 2.81 -3.19
CA ASP A 89 1.05 2.52 -1.89
C ASP A 89 0.49 3.43 -0.78
N ILE A 90 -0.44 4.32 -1.11
CA ILE A 90 -1.10 5.24 -0.17
C ILE A 90 -2.49 4.72 0.18
N HIS A 91 -2.77 4.59 1.48
CA HIS A 91 -4.06 4.18 2.00
C HIS A 91 -4.64 5.37 2.78
N SER A 92 -5.70 6.00 2.29
CA SER A 92 -6.30 7.17 2.96
C SER A 92 -6.90 6.78 4.31
N CYS A 93 -6.56 7.46 5.40
CA CYS A 93 -7.12 7.16 6.73
C CYS A 93 -8.64 7.36 6.84
N LYS A 94 -9.31 7.82 5.76
CA LYS A 94 -10.77 7.73 5.56
C LYS A 94 -11.28 6.29 5.45
N TRP A 95 -10.39 5.28 5.48
CA TRP A 95 -10.73 3.86 5.66
C TRP A 95 -11.45 3.65 6.99
N ASN A 96 -12.78 3.76 6.98
CA ASN A 96 -13.63 3.13 7.99
C ASN A 96 -13.32 1.62 7.93
N PHE A 97 -12.67 1.09 8.96
CA PHE A 97 -12.12 -0.27 9.01
C PHE A 97 -13.18 -1.35 9.26
N SER A 98 -14.36 -1.18 8.67
CA SER A 98 -15.41 -2.20 8.56
C SER A 98 -15.82 -2.27 7.10
N LEU A 99 -14.90 -2.79 6.29
CA LEU A 99 -15.23 -3.15 4.92
C LEU A 99 -15.91 -4.50 5.01
N SER A 100 -17.23 -4.47 5.06
CA SER A 100 -18.04 -5.65 4.77
C SER A 100 -17.59 -6.25 3.43
N PRO A 101 -17.61 -7.58 3.26
CA PRO A 101 -17.36 -8.20 1.97
C PRO A 101 -18.28 -7.64 0.88
N PHE A 102 -19.46 -7.11 1.23
CA PHE A 102 -20.38 -6.44 0.29
C PHE A 102 -19.86 -5.13 -0.31
N SER A 103 -18.83 -4.49 0.27
CA SER A 103 -18.18 -3.30 -0.29
C SER A 103 -17.10 -3.63 -1.32
N TYR A 104 -16.81 -4.92 -1.51
CA TYR A 104 -15.91 -5.43 -2.54
C TYR A 104 -16.71 -6.32 -3.50
N HIS A 105 -16.53 -6.13 -4.80
CA HIS A 105 -16.94 -7.20 -5.72
C HIS A 105 -16.13 -8.45 -5.41
N PRO A 106 -16.75 -9.63 -5.25
CA PRO A 106 -16.04 -10.85 -4.88
C PRO A 106 -14.82 -11.14 -5.74
N GLU A 107 -14.92 -10.90 -7.05
CA GLU A 107 -13.86 -11.10 -8.04
C GLU A 107 -12.77 -10.02 -8.03
N CYS A 108 -13.03 -8.85 -7.45
CA CYS A 108 -12.06 -7.76 -7.39
C CYS A 108 -11.11 -7.85 -6.18
N HIS A 109 -11.42 -8.72 -5.21
CA HIS A 109 -10.51 -9.01 -4.11
C HIS A 109 -9.56 -10.16 -4.49
N THR A 110 -8.35 -10.17 -3.92
CA THR A 110 -7.38 -11.24 -4.16
C THR A 110 -6.91 -11.87 -2.85
N PRO A 111 -7.21 -13.16 -2.61
CA PRO A 111 -8.06 -14.07 -3.40
C PRO A 111 -9.54 -13.66 -3.40
N ALA A 112 -10.35 -14.20 -4.31
CA ALA A 112 -11.77 -13.85 -4.42
C ALA A 112 -12.51 -14.07 -3.08
N ILE A 113 -13.51 -13.25 -2.81
CA ILE A 113 -14.33 -13.37 -1.59
C ILE A 113 -15.28 -14.55 -1.76
N GLU A 114 -15.27 -15.48 -0.80
CA GLU A 114 -16.22 -16.59 -0.80
C GLU A 114 -17.64 -16.08 -0.51
N PRO A 115 -18.68 -16.55 -1.22
CA PRO A 115 -20.07 -16.10 -1.03
C PRO A 115 -20.59 -16.28 0.39
N GLU A 116 -20.13 -17.33 1.08
CA GLU A 116 -20.51 -17.68 2.46
C GLU A 116 -19.60 -17.03 3.52
N ALA A 117 -18.71 -16.10 3.12
CA ALA A 117 -17.86 -15.40 4.07
C ALA A 117 -18.72 -14.58 5.02
N ASP A 118 -18.66 -14.92 6.32
CA ASP A 118 -19.33 -14.16 7.37
C ASP A 118 -18.89 -12.69 7.33
N SER A 119 -19.86 -11.83 7.05
CA SER A 119 -19.66 -10.39 6.85
C SER A 119 -19.12 -9.69 8.09
N ASP A 120 -19.42 -10.21 9.27
CA ASP A 120 -18.95 -9.65 10.53
C ASP A 120 -17.51 -10.08 10.86
N SER A 121 -17.03 -11.10 10.15
CA SER A 121 -15.71 -11.68 10.39
C SER A 121 -14.71 -11.34 9.29
N TRP A 122 -15.14 -11.13 8.04
CA TRP A 122 -14.23 -10.96 6.92
C TRP A 122 -13.31 -9.74 7.08
N ILE A 123 -12.05 -9.90 6.64
CA ILE A 123 -11.03 -8.83 6.69
C ILE A 123 -10.32 -8.79 5.34
N CYS A 124 -10.29 -7.62 4.71
CA CYS A 124 -9.63 -7.46 3.41
C CYS A 124 -8.12 -7.69 3.48
N ARG A 125 -7.52 -7.99 2.33
CA ARG A 125 -6.07 -8.22 2.18
C ARG A 125 -5.25 -7.08 2.79
N GLN A 126 -5.59 -5.83 2.50
CA GLN A 126 -4.84 -4.66 2.98
C GLN A 126 -4.82 -4.62 4.51
N CYS A 127 -5.98 -4.82 5.14
CA CYS A 127 -6.13 -4.86 6.59
C CYS A 127 -5.37 -6.03 7.24
N VAL A 128 -5.42 -7.22 6.62
CA VAL A 128 -4.65 -8.39 7.07
C VAL A 128 -3.16 -8.08 7.07
N PHE A 129 -2.61 -7.52 5.99
CA PHE A 129 -1.19 -7.18 5.90
C PHE A 129 -0.78 -6.01 6.80
N ALA A 130 -1.68 -5.04 7.03
CA ALA A 130 -1.45 -3.95 7.97
C ALA A 130 -1.25 -4.46 9.41
N VAL A 131 -2.05 -5.43 9.84
CA VAL A 131 -1.98 -5.99 11.19
C VAL A 131 -0.89 -7.06 11.32
N ALA A 132 -0.77 -7.93 10.32
CA ALA A 132 0.08 -9.12 10.39
C ALA A 132 1.54 -8.88 10.06
N THR A 133 1.89 -7.83 9.30
CA THR A 133 3.29 -7.51 8.99
C THR A 133 3.90 -6.76 10.18
N LYS A 134 5.04 -7.25 10.68
CA LYS A 134 5.80 -6.62 11.76
C LYS A 134 7.27 -6.57 11.40
N ARG A 135 8.03 -5.72 12.09
CA ARG A 135 9.49 -5.69 11.96
C ARG A 135 10.06 -7.05 12.39
N GLY A 136 10.93 -7.62 11.56
CA GLY A 136 11.49 -8.96 11.80
C GLY A 136 10.62 -10.13 11.29
N GLY A 137 9.49 -9.83 10.64
CA GLY A 137 8.66 -10.83 9.95
C GLY A 137 7.20 -10.76 10.35
N GLY A 138 6.35 -11.41 9.54
CA GLY A 138 4.92 -11.46 9.80
C GLY A 138 4.55 -12.35 10.99
N LEU A 139 3.35 -12.14 11.54
CA LEU A 139 2.79 -12.96 12.61
C LEU A 139 2.78 -14.44 12.23
N LYS A 140 3.15 -15.30 13.19
CA LYS A 140 3.23 -16.76 13.01
C LYS A 140 2.05 -17.53 13.61
N ARG A 141 1.23 -16.89 14.46
CA ARG A 141 0.10 -17.52 15.18
C ARG A 141 -1.11 -16.60 15.23
N GLY A 142 -2.28 -17.18 15.49
CA GLY A 142 -3.55 -16.47 15.61
C GLY A 142 -4.26 -16.25 14.27
N ARG A 143 -5.44 -15.62 14.35
CA ARG A 143 -6.33 -15.39 13.21
C ARG A 143 -5.65 -14.67 12.04
N PHE A 144 -4.97 -13.56 12.33
CA PHE A 144 -4.29 -12.75 11.31
C PHE A 144 -3.11 -13.47 10.64
N ALA A 145 -2.41 -14.35 11.35
CA ALA A 145 -1.34 -15.15 10.74
C ALA A 145 -1.89 -16.15 9.72
N ARG A 146 -3.01 -16.82 10.05
CA ARG A 146 -3.70 -17.75 9.13
C ARG A 146 -4.26 -17.01 7.92
N LEU A 147 -4.92 -15.88 8.13
CA LEU A 147 -5.43 -15.04 7.04
C LEU A 147 -4.27 -14.54 6.17
N MET A 148 -3.16 -14.08 6.74
CA MET A 148 -2.00 -13.65 5.97
C MET A 148 -1.42 -14.80 5.12
N GLN A 149 -1.34 -16.01 5.67
CA GLN A 149 -0.90 -17.19 4.90
C GLN A 149 -1.85 -17.48 3.73
N PHE A 150 -3.17 -17.45 3.97
CA PHE A 150 -4.17 -17.63 2.93
C PHE A 150 -4.05 -16.56 1.83
N MET A 151 -3.90 -15.29 2.20
CA MET A 151 -3.75 -14.19 1.26
C MET A 151 -2.47 -14.34 0.41
N LYS A 152 -1.40 -14.92 0.96
CA LYS A 152 -0.13 -15.15 0.24
C LYS A 152 -0.20 -16.23 -0.85
N LEU A 153 -1.28 -17.02 -0.90
CA LEU A 153 -1.50 -18.01 -1.96
C LEU A 153 -1.76 -17.38 -3.33
N ARG A 154 -2.15 -16.10 -3.38
CA ARG A 154 -2.34 -15.33 -4.62
C ARG A 154 -1.68 -13.96 -4.54
N LEU A 155 -0.98 -13.58 -5.60
CA LEU A 155 -0.44 -12.24 -5.78
C LEU A 155 -1.54 -11.30 -6.34
N PRO A 156 -1.65 -10.05 -5.86
CA PRO A 156 -2.63 -9.09 -6.38
C PRO A 156 -2.15 -8.40 -7.67
N TYR A 157 -1.15 -8.98 -8.34
CA TYR A 157 -0.56 -8.49 -9.59
C TYR A 157 -0.08 -9.69 -10.41
N GLN A 158 0.09 -9.49 -11.72
CA GLN A 158 0.63 -10.50 -12.62
C GLN A 158 2.15 -10.35 -12.70
N LEU A 159 2.90 -11.44 -12.49
CA LEU A 159 4.35 -11.42 -12.59
C LEU A 159 4.84 -11.11 -14.01
N SER A 160 4.09 -11.54 -15.02
CA SER A 160 4.39 -11.32 -16.43
C SER A 160 4.18 -9.87 -16.90
N SER A 161 3.49 -9.04 -16.12
CA SER A 161 3.27 -7.63 -16.45
C SER A 161 4.31 -6.69 -15.82
N LEU A 162 5.36 -7.23 -15.22
CA LEU A 162 6.43 -6.44 -14.59
C LEU A 162 7.59 -6.25 -15.56
N ASP A 163 7.97 -4.99 -15.76
CA ASP A 163 9.08 -4.60 -16.62
C ASP A 163 10.36 -4.56 -15.79
N TRP A 164 11.05 -5.69 -15.76
CA TRP A 164 12.30 -5.87 -15.01
C TRP A 164 13.50 -5.28 -15.73
N ASP A 165 14.47 -4.82 -14.95
CA ASP A 165 15.81 -4.54 -15.46
C ASP A 165 16.52 -5.84 -15.91
N PRO A 166 17.61 -5.75 -16.69
CA PRO A 166 18.34 -6.92 -17.17
C PRO A 166 18.95 -7.80 -16.07
N GLN A 167 19.11 -7.28 -14.85
CA GLN A 167 19.68 -7.99 -13.71
C GLN A 167 18.59 -8.64 -12.85
N HIS A 168 17.31 -8.42 -13.18
CA HIS A 168 16.15 -8.86 -12.42
C HIS A 168 16.17 -8.37 -10.95
N LEU A 169 16.70 -7.17 -10.71
CA LEU A 169 16.77 -6.57 -9.38
C LEU A 169 15.56 -5.66 -9.12
N THR A 170 15.24 -4.80 -10.09
CA THR A 170 14.15 -3.84 -9.96
C THR A 170 13.17 -3.92 -11.13
N ASN A 171 11.92 -3.52 -10.90
CA ASN A 171 10.91 -3.35 -11.95
C ASN A 171 10.34 -1.91 -11.97
N GLN A 172 9.94 -1.46 -13.16
CA GLN A 172 9.41 -0.10 -13.37
C GLN A 172 8.16 0.18 -12.53
N GLN A 173 7.33 -0.84 -12.30
CA GLN A 173 6.09 -0.74 -11.53
C GLN A 173 6.32 -0.60 -10.01
N GLN A 174 7.56 -0.75 -9.54
CA GLN A 174 7.92 -0.80 -8.11
C GLN A 174 6.97 -1.72 -7.32
N CYS A 175 6.78 -2.93 -7.84
CA CYS A 175 5.81 -3.90 -7.33
C CYS A 175 6.54 -5.19 -6.93
N TYR A 176 6.58 -5.46 -5.63
CA TYR A 176 7.29 -6.60 -5.08
C TYR A 176 6.49 -7.28 -3.96
N CYS A 177 6.89 -8.51 -3.65
CA CYS A 177 6.37 -9.28 -2.52
C CYS A 177 4.84 -9.53 -2.59
N TYR A 178 4.32 -10.26 -1.60
CA TYR A 178 2.88 -10.54 -1.52
C TYR A 178 2.02 -9.29 -1.29
N CYS A 179 2.62 -8.16 -0.89
CA CYS A 179 1.91 -6.91 -0.64
C CYS A 179 1.81 -5.98 -1.86
N ALA A 180 2.51 -6.28 -2.97
CA ALA A 180 2.62 -5.40 -4.15
C ALA A 180 3.22 -4.00 -3.85
N GLY A 181 3.96 -3.91 -2.75
CA GLY A 181 4.60 -2.68 -2.31
C GLY A 181 5.89 -2.39 -3.06
N PRO A 182 6.51 -1.23 -2.79
CA PRO A 182 7.85 -0.92 -3.28
C PRO A 182 8.89 -1.81 -2.58
N GLY A 183 10.10 -1.82 -3.15
CA GLY A 183 11.25 -2.59 -2.69
C GLY A 183 12.52 -1.94 -3.23
N GLU A 184 13.63 -2.20 -2.53
CA GLU A 184 14.98 -1.81 -2.94
C GLU A 184 15.70 -2.97 -3.63
#